data_AF-A0AA85J9G0-F1
#
_entry.id   AF-A0AA85J9G0-F1
#
_cell.length_a   1.000
_cell.length_b   1.000
_cell.length_c   1.000
_cell.angle_alpha   90.00
_cell.angle_beta   90.00
_cell.angle_gamma   90.00
#
_symmetry.space_group_name_H-M   'P 1'
#
loop_
_entity.id
_entity.type
_entity.pdbx_description
1 polymer ?
#
loop_
_entity_poly.entity_id
_entity_poly.type
_entity_poly.pdbx_seq_one_letter_code
_entity_poly.pdbx_strand_id
1 'polypeptide(L)' 'MIMMSTSVFLISLLFIQLGSVKNNQLSPEQSALLNSHNEIRRKVSDCELKGQPGSDTPIPDL' A
#
# COMPACT_ATOMS: atom_id res chain seq x y z
N MET A 1 -3.02 34.78 -25.71
CA MET A 1 -3.41 34.80 -24.27
C MET A 1 -4.30 33.62 -23.85
N ILE A 2 -5.27 33.20 -24.65
CA ILE A 2 -6.19 32.09 -24.30
C ILE A 2 -5.47 30.75 -24.05
N MET A 3 -4.45 30.42 -24.85
CA MET A 3 -3.71 29.15 -24.77
C MET A 3 -2.82 29.00 -23.51
N MET A 4 -2.31 30.11 -22.93
CA MET A 4 -1.61 30.05 -21.63
C MET A 4 -2.58 29.85 -20.47
N SER A 5 -3.80 30.39 -20.58
CA SER A 5 -4.82 30.29 -19.53
C SER A 5 -5.36 28.86 -19.40
N THR A 6 -5.52 28.14 -20.53
CA THR A 6 -5.93 26.73 -20.53
C THR A 6 -4.90 25.81 -19.87
N SER A 7 -3.61 26.05 -20.10
CA SER A 7 -2.54 25.23 -19.49
C SER A 7 -2.48 25.41 -17.97
N VAL A 8 -2.64 26.64 -17.48
CA VAL A 8 -2.69 26.92 -16.03
C VAL A 8 -3.90 26.27 -15.38
N PHE A 9 -5.07 26.30 -16.05
CA PHE A 9 -6.28 25.64 -15.56
C PHE A 9 -6.12 24.12 -15.47
N LEU A 10 -5.49 23.49 -16.47
CA LEU A 10 -5.21 22.06 -16.47
C LEU A 10 -4.23 21.66 -15.36
N ILE A 11 -3.19 22.46 -15.11
CA ILE A 11 -2.22 22.20 -14.04
C ILE A 11 -2.90 22.28 -12.67
N SER A 12 -3.77 23.27 -12.44
CA SER A 12 -4.55 23.39 -11.20
C SER A 12 -5.49 22.21 -10.97
N LEU A 13 -6.13 21.69 -12.02
CA LEU A 13 -6.96 20.48 -11.94
C LEU A 13 -6.12 19.26 -11.57
N LEU A 14 -4.93 19.11 -12.14
CA LEU A 14 -4.01 18.01 -11.79
C LEU A 14 -3.59 18.08 -10.33
N PHE A 15 -3.30 19.27 -9.78
CA PHE A 15 -2.97 19.43 -8.35
C PHE A 15 -4.15 19.11 -7.42
N ILE A 16 -5.38 19.45 -7.81
CA ILE A 16 -6.59 19.08 -7.03
C ILE A 16 -6.77 17.56 -7.03
N GLN A 17 -6.55 16.89 -8.17
CA GLN A 17 -6.62 15.43 -8.27
C GLN A 17 -5.48 14.74 -7.51
N LEU A 18 -4.25 15.29 -7.56
CA LEU A 18 -3.11 14.78 -6.79
C LEU A 18 -3.29 14.98 -5.27
N GLY A 19 -3.87 16.11 -4.85
CA GLY A 19 -4.28 16.35 -3.46
C GLY A 19 -5.45 15.46 -3.00
N SER A 20 -6.15 14.83 -3.96
CA SER A 20 -7.17 13.81 -3.72
C SER A 20 -6.62 12.39 -3.73
N VAL A 21 -5.30 12.21 -3.57
CA VAL A 21 -4.81 11.00 -2.92
C VAL A 21 -5.38 11.06 -1.51
N LYS A 22 -6.55 10.45 -1.32
CA LYS A 22 -7.11 10.15 0.00
C LYS A 22 -5.95 9.56 0.79
N ASN A 23 -5.42 10.33 1.73
CA ASN A 23 -4.73 9.76 2.86
C ASN A 23 -5.78 8.84 3.47
N ASN A 24 -5.74 7.55 3.12
CA ASN A 24 -6.45 6.51 3.83
C ASN A 24 -5.77 6.44 5.18
N GLN A 25 -6.05 7.45 6.00
CA GLN A 25 -5.57 7.54 7.36
C GLN A 25 -6.29 6.42 8.06
N LEU A 26 -5.57 5.30 8.22
CA LEU A 26 -6.10 4.11 8.84
C LEU A 26 -6.58 4.51 10.22
N SER A 27 -7.78 4.07 10.60
CA SER A 27 -8.20 4.18 11.99
C SER A 27 -7.17 3.44 12.86
N PRO A 28 -7.06 3.78 14.15
CA PRO A 28 -6.17 3.07 15.06
C PRO A 28 -6.35 1.53 15.01
N GLU A 29 -7.59 1.07 14.86
CA GLU A 29 -7.94 -0.35 14.73
C GLU A 29 -7.43 -0.95 13.41
N GLN A 30 -7.61 -0.24 12.29
CA GLN A 30 -7.10 -0.68 10.99
C GLN A 30 -5.56 -0.74 10.98
N SER A 31 -4.90 0.21 11.63
CA SER A 31 -3.44 0.22 11.79
C SER A 31 -2.97 -0.95 12.66
N ALA A 32 -3.64 -1.23 13.77
CA ALA A 32 -3.33 -2.38 14.64
C ALA A 32 -3.48 -3.71 13.89
N LEU A 33 -4.57 -3.87 13.12
CA LEU A 33 -4.79 -5.06 12.29
C LEU A 33 -3.69 -5.22 11.23
N LEU A 34 -3.35 -4.14 10.52
CA LEU A 34 -2.30 -4.15 9.51
C LEU A 34 -0.93 -4.53 10.12
N ASN A 35 -0.61 -4.00 11.29
CA ASN A 35 0.63 -4.31 11.99
C ASN A 35 0.68 -5.79 12.41
N SER A 36 -0.41 -6.32 12.97
CA SER A 36 -0.50 -7.73 13.35
C SER A 36 -0.33 -8.66 12.13
N HIS A 37 -0.98 -8.34 11.02
CA HIS A 37 -0.83 -9.09 9.77
C HIS A 37 0.61 -9.07 9.26
N ASN A 38 1.26 -7.90 9.28
CA ASN A 38 2.64 -7.76 8.84
C ASN A 38 3.63 -8.51 9.74
N GLU A 39 3.38 -8.55 11.05
CA GLU A 39 4.19 -9.31 12.00
C GLU A 39 4.14 -10.82 11.69
N ILE A 40 2.94 -11.35 11.44
CA ILE A 40 2.78 -12.77 11.06
C ILE A 40 3.54 -13.04 9.76
N ARG A 41 3.39 -12.17 8.75
CA ARG A 41 4.10 -12.34 7.47
C ARG A 41 5.63 -12.35 7.66
N ARG A 42 6.16 -11.53 8.57
CA ARG A 42 7.59 -11.56 8.94
C ARG A 42 7.97 -12.89 9.55
N LYS A 43 7.21 -13.37 10.55
CA LYS A 43 7.45 -14.67 11.21
C LYS A 43 7.42 -15.86 10.23
N VAL A 44 6.53 -15.82 9.25
CA VAL A 44 6.49 -16.84 8.19
C VAL A 44 7.75 -16.76 7.31
N SER A 45 8.14 -15.55 6.92
CA SER A 45 9.37 -15.35 6.13
C SER A 45 10.62 -15.79 6.87
N ASP A 46 10.67 -15.61 8.19
CA ASP A 46 11.82 -15.96 9.04
C ASP A 46 11.77 -17.42 9.54
N CYS A 47 10.82 -18.23 9.05
CA CYS A 47 10.62 -19.63 9.48
C CYS A 47 10.36 -19.81 10.99
N GLU A 48 9.88 -18.77 11.66
CA GLU A 48 9.58 -18.79 13.10
C GLU A 48 8.20 -19.40 13.41
N LEU A 49 7.37 -19.59 12.38
CA LEU A 49 6.01 -20.08 12.53
C LEU A 49 5.93 -21.60 12.30
N LYS A 50 5.74 -22.36 13.39
CA LYS A 50 5.69 -23.83 13.35
C LYS A 50 4.63 -24.34 12.40
N GLY A 51 5.01 -25.28 11.53
CA GLY A 51 4.09 -25.91 10.58
C GLY A 51 3.81 -25.09 9.33
N GLN A 52 4.43 -23.90 9.18
CA GLN A 52 4.45 -23.18 7.91
C GLN A 52 5.86 -23.18 7.34
N PRO A 53 6.00 -23.51 6.04
CA PRO A 53 7.28 -23.37 5.37
C PRO A 53 7.63 -21.87 5.22
N GLY A 54 8.92 -21.59 5.07
CA GLY A 54 9.41 -20.26 4.73
C GLY A 54 8.80 -19.78 3.42
N SER A 55 8.72 -18.45 3.25
CA SER A 55 8.14 -17.84 2.04
C SER A 55 8.92 -18.17 0.75
N ASP A 56 10.18 -18.58 0.91
CA ASP A 56 11.11 -19.01 -0.12
C ASP A 56 11.04 -20.51 -0.43
N THR A 57 10.24 -21.28 0.32
CA THR A 57 10.11 -22.72 0.12
C THR A 57 9.36 -22.97 -1.19
N PRO A 58 9.97 -23.69 -2.15
CA PRO A 58 9.30 -24.02 -3.41
C PRO A 58 8.03 -24.82 -3.14
N ILE A 59 6.93 -24.44 -3.78
CA ILE A 59 5.71 -25.26 -3.78
C ILE A 59 6.01 -26.47 -4.67
N PRO A 60 5.95 -27.71 -4.14
CA PRO A 60 6.16 -28.88 -4.97
C PRO A 60 5.09 -28.90 -6.07
N ASP A 61 5.50 -29.23 -7.30
CA ASP A 61 4.63 -29.26 -8.47
C ASP A 61 3.38 -30.11 -8.17
N LEU A 62 2.21 -29.50 -8.40
CA LEU A 62 0.88 -30.09 -8.22
C LEU A 62 0.54 -31.08 -9.33
#